data_AF-A0A6A0HKY8-F1
#
_entry.id   AF-A0A6A0HKY8-F1
#
_cell.length_a   1.000
_cell.length_b   1.000
_cell.length_c   1.000
_cell.angle_alpha   90.00
_cell.angle_beta   90.00
_cell.angle_gamma   90.00
#
_symmetry.space_group_name_H-M   'P 1'
#
loop_
_entity.id
_entity.type
_entity.pdbx_description
1 polymer ?
#
loop_
_entity_poly.entity_id
_entity_poly.type
_entity_poly.pdbx_seq_one_letter_code
_entity_poly.pdbx_strand_id
1 'polypeptide(L)'
;MLRKFSLLFLWFPILALAQDRPIVNVFDADIGPGQNVTWTADNIYLLNGFVFVEDGAMLTIEAGTVIKGKPGQGENSSALIIARGAKIFANGTATNPIIFTAEADDVNDLNDLPLDARGLWGGVIILGKAVINVAG
;
A
#
# COMPACT_ATOMS: atom_id res chain seq x y z
N MET A 1 16.24 0.87 65.90
CA MET A 1 15.27 0.23 64.98
C MET A 1 15.23 1.05 63.69
N LEU A 2 15.77 0.54 62.60
CA LEU A 2 15.74 1.20 61.28
C LEU A 2 15.28 0.16 60.26
N ARG A 3 14.06 0.29 59.72
CA ARG A 3 13.53 -0.61 58.69
C ARG A 3 13.92 -0.06 57.32
N LYS A 4 14.80 -0.77 56.62
CA LYS A 4 15.18 -0.49 55.23
C LYS A 4 13.93 -0.57 54.34
N PHE A 5 13.57 0.56 53.71
CA PHE A 5 12.55 0.62 52.68
C PHE A 5 13.23 0.34 51.34
N SER A 6 13.06 -0.87 50.81
CA SER A 6 13.55 -1.24 49.48
C SER A 6 12.52 -0.80 48.45
N LEU A 7 12.81 0.25 47.68
CA LEU A 7 12.01 0.61 46.51
C LEU A 7 12.21 -0.48 45.44
N LEU A 8 11.17 -1.24 45.13
CA LEU A 8 11.10 -2.06 43.92
C LEU A 8 10.80 -1.14 42.73
N PHE A 9 11.77 -0.98 41.83
CA PHE A 9 11.56 -0.35 40.53
C PHE A 9 10.88 -1.39 39.61
N LEU A 10 9.56 -1.29 39.47
CA LEU A 10 8.81 -2.12 38.51
C LEU A 10 9.10 -1.61 37.10
N TRP A 11 9.98 -2.32 36.39
CA TRP A 11 10.21 -2.13 34.96
C TRP A 11 8.97 -2.66 34.21
N PHE A 12 8.06 -1.76 33.83
CA PHE A 12 7.00 -2.07 32.89
C PHE A 12 7.58 -2.00 31.48
N PRO A 13 7.71 -3.12 30.75
CA PRO A 13 8.02 -3.05 29.34
C PRO A 13 6.87 -2.31 28.64
N ILE A 14 7.20 -1.34 27.79
CA ILE A 14 6.21 -0.72 26.90
C ILE A 14 5.72 -1.82 25.98
N LEU A 15 4.49 -2.27 26.20
CA LEU A 15 3.79 -3.15 25.29
C LEU A 15 3.54 -2.35 24.01
N ALA A 16 4.29 -2.62 22.95
CA ALA A 16 3.98 -2.11 21.63
C ALA A 16 2.65 -2.74 21.22
N LEU A 17 1.57 -1.97 21.27
CA LEU A 17 0.30 -2.38 20.69
C LEU A 17 0.50 -2.45 19.18
N ALA A 18 0.15 -3.58 18.56
CA ALA A 18 -0.02 -3.65 17.12
C ALA A 18 -1.02 -2.54 16.74
N GLN A 19 -0.55 -1.51 16.04
CA GLN A 19 -1.40 -0.40 15.64
C GLN A 19 -2.25 -0.90 14.47
N ASP A 20 -3.52 -1.17 14.72
CA ASP A 20 -4.47 -1.53 13.68
C ASP A 20 -4.60 -0.34 12.73
N ARG A 21 -4.10 -0.50 11.50
CA ARG A 21 -4.06 0.57 10.51
C ARG A 21 -5.44 0.67 9.86
N PRO A 22 -6.10 1.85 9.84
CA PRO A 22 -7.37 2.00 9.15
C PRO A 22 -7.25 1.63 7.66
N ILE A 23 -8.29 0.98 7.15
CA ILE A 23 -8.41 0.65 5.73
C ILE A 23 -9.10 1.80 5.01
N VAL A 24 -8.40 2.39 4.04
CA VAL A 24 -8.94 3.38 3.11
C VAL A 24 -9.30 2.66 1.81
N ASN A 25 -10.58 2.58 1.49
CA ASN A 25 -11.03 2.08 0.20
C ASN A 25 -10.73 3.13 -0.87
N VAL A 26 -10.03 2.72 -1.92
CA VAL A 26 -9.64 3.59 -3.04
C VAL A 26 -10.41 3.17 -4.29
N PHE A 27 -11.08 4.14 -4.89
CA PHE A 27 -11.85 4.03 -6.12
C PHE A 27 -11.22 4.90 -7.22
N ASP A 28 -11.60 4.65 -8.46
CA ASP A 28 -11.15 5.43 -9.62
C ASP A 28 -11.39 6.95 -9.47
N ALA A 29 -12.52 7.32 -8.85
CA ALA A 29 -12.88 8.73 -8.65
C ALA A 29 -11.96 9.49 -7.67
N ASP A 30 -11.08 8.80 -6.92
CA ASP A 30 -10.29 9.42 -5.86
C ASP A 30 -9.04 10.16 -6.37
N ILE A 31 -8.55 9.86 -7.59
CA ILE A 31 -7.33 10.45 -8.15
C ILE A 31 -7.59 11.00 -9.56
N GLY A 32 -8.25 12.15 -9.61
CA GLY A 32 -8.56 12.83 -10.87
C GLY A 32 -7.35 13.47 -11.57
N PRO A 33 -7.53 13.97 -12.81
CA PRO A 33 -6.47 14.60 -13.61
C PRO A 33 -5.81 15.79 -12.89
N GLY A 34 -4.49 15.88 -12.98
CA GLY A 34 -3.70 16.97 -12.38
C GLY A 34 -3.69 17.03 -10.85
N GLN A 35 -4.28 16.05 -10.14
CA GLN A 35 -4.33 16.02 -8.68
C GLN A 35 -2.99 15.57 -8.07
N ASN A 36 -2.69 16.08 -6.89
CA ASN A 36 -1.57 15.61 -6.07
C ASN A 36 -2.13 14.89 -4.85
N VAL A 37 -1.87 13.59 -4.76
CA VAL A 37 -2.38 12.73 -3.68
C VAL A 37 -1.20 12.10 -2.94
N THR A 38 -1.29 12.07 -1.62
CA THR A 38 -0.30 11.39 -0.75
C THR A 38 -0.97 10.25 -0.01
N TRP A 39 -0.38 9.07 -0.12
CA TRP A 39 -0.70 7.90 0.68
C TRP A 39 0.32 7.74 1.80
N THR A 40 -0.17 7.57 3.03
CA THR A 40 0.62 7.66 4.25
C THR A 40 0.80 6.29 4.92
N ALA A 41 1.81 6.14 5.78
CA ALA A 41 2.17 4.85 6.37
C ALA A 41 1.22 4.35 7.47
N ASP A 42 0.40 5.24 8.03
CA ASP A 42 -0.62 4.96 9.04
C ASP A 42 -1.86 4.27 8.47
N ASN A 43 -2.03 4.25 7.13
CA ASN A 43 -3.17 3.64 6.45
C ASN A 43 -2.79 2.35 5.71
N ILE A 44 -3.79 1.48 5.51
CA ILE A 44 -3.79 0.45 4.48
C ILE A 44 -4.70 0.94 3.34
N TYR A 45 -4.18 1.02 2.13
CA TYR A 45 -4.98 1.43 0.96
C TYR A 45 -5.49 0.18 0.24
N LEU A 46 -6.81 0.05 0.12
CA LEU A 46 -7.46 -1.09 -0.53
C LEU A 46 -8.05 -0.66 -1.87
N LEU A 47 -7.45 -1.11 -2.97
CA LEU A 47 -7.88 -0.81 -4.34
C LEU A 47 -9.18 -1.55 -4.66
N ASN A 48 -10.22 -0.82 -5.02
CA ASN A 48 -11.53 -1.36 -5.35
C ASN A 48 -11.85 -1.14 -6.84
N GLY A 49 -11.50 -2.14 -7.66
CA GLY A 49 -11.47 -2.03 -9.12
C GLY A 49 -10.18 -1.41 -9.64
N PHE A 50 -10.21 -0.99 -10.89
CA PHE A 50 -9.10 -0.25 -11.49
C PHE A 50 -9.07 1.17 -10.94
N VAL A 51 -7.93 1.56 -10.38
CA VAL A 51 -7.68 2.90 -9.87
C VAL A 51 -6.64 3.55 -10.78
N PHE A 52 -7.06 4.57 -11.51
CA PHE A 52 -6.18 5.33 -12.38
C PHE A 52 -5.57 6.52 -11.63
N VAL A 53 -4.26 6.67 -11.72
CA VAL A 53 -3.58 7.95 -11.46
C VAL A 53 -3.57 8.65 -12.81
N GLU A 54 -4.46 9.62 -12.97
CA GLU A 54 -4.78 10.24 -14.25
C GLU A 54 -3.69 11.16 -14.80
N ASP A 55 -3.80 11.55 -16.08
CA ASP A 55 -2.83 12.45 -16.72
C ASP A 55 -2.59 13.73 -15.89
N GLY A 56 -1.32 14.10 -15.78
CA GLY A 56 -0.85 15.21 -14.96
C GLY A 56 -0.92 14.98 -13.45
N ALA A 57 -1.58 13.93 -12.96
CA ALA A 57 -1.66 13.64 -11.53
C ALA A 57 -0.34 13.07 -10.97
N MET A 58 -0.14 13.26 -9.67
CA MET A 58 1.03 12.79 -8.93
C MET A 58 0.56 12.03 -7.69
N LEU A 59 0.91 10.74 -7.62
CA LEU A 59 0.72 9.91 -6.43
C LEU A 59 2.04 9.79 -5.67
N THR A 60 2.09 10.28 -4.45
CA THR A 60 3.22 10.07 -3.52
C THR A 60 2.84 9.01 -2.51
N ILE A 61 3.71 8.02 -2.29
CA ILE A 61 3.49 6.94 -1.33
C ILE A 61 4.63 6.98 -0.32
N GLU A 62 4.27 7.16 0.95
CA GLU A 62 5.24 7.17 2.05
C GLU A 62 5.86 5.79 2.29
N ALA A 63 7.09 5.78 2.80
CA ALA A 63 7.75 4.55 3.20
C ALA A 63 6.97 3.85 4.33
N GLY A 64 6.77 2.54 4.23
CA GLY A 64 6.00 1.76 5.21
C GLY A 64 4.51 1.61 4.88
N THR A 65 4.00 2.27 3.83
CA THR A 65 2.61 2.11 3.37
C THR A 65 2.36 0.71 2.80
N VAL A 66 1.19 0.17 3.10
CA VAL A 66 0.68 -1.09 2.56
C VAL A 66 -0.48 -0.79 1.62
N ILE A 67 -0.42 -1.34 0.41
CA ILE A 67 -1.41 -1.19 -0.64
C ILE A 67 -1.87 -2.60 -1.04
N LYS A 68 -3.18 -2.83 -1.00
CA LYS A 68 -3.80 -4.11 -1.27
C LYS A 68 -4.75 -4.03 -2.45
N GLY A 69 -4.71 -5.03 -3.34
CA GLY A 69 -5.72 -5.20 -4.39
C GLY A 69 -6.81 -6.18 -3.98
N LYS A 70 -8.09 -5.79 -4.14
CA LYS A 70 -9.21 -6.74 -4.00
C LYS A 70 -9.16 -7.83 -5.09
N PRO A 71 -9.66 -9.03 -4.78
CA PRO A 71 -9.70 -10.11 -5.76
C PRO A 71 -10.68 -9.80 -6.90
N GLY A 72 -10.39 -10.37 -8.06
CA GLY A 72 -11.26 -10.27 -9.23
C GLY A 72 -10.56 -10.76 -10.49
N GLN A 73 -11.33 -10.90 -11.57
CA GLN A 73 -10.88 -11.43 -12.85
C GLN A 73 -11.29 -10.49 -13.98
N GLY A 74 -10.43 -10.34 -15.00
CA GLY A 74 -10.70 -9.47 -16.14
C GLY A 74 -10.97 -8.03 -15.70
N GLU A 75 -12.06 -7.44 -16.21
CA GLU A 75 -12.49 -6.08 -15.85
C GLU A 75 -12.92 -5.90 -14.39
N ASN A 76 -13.18 -6.99 -13.65
CA ASN A 76 -13.59 -6.93 -12.24
C ASN A 76 -12.40 -7.05 -11.27
N SER A 77 -11.16 -7.10 -11.78
CA SER A 77 -9.96 -7.14 -10.94
C SER A 77 -9.62 -5.75 -10.39
N SER A 78 -8.82 -5.70 -9.32
CA SER A 78 -8.26 -4.44 -8.82
C SER A 78 -6.82 -4.24 -9.25
N ALA A 79 -6.49 -3.05 -9.75
CA ALA A 79 -5.15 -2.68 -10.16
C ALA A 79 -4.88 -1.19 -9.92
N LEU A 80 -3.63 -0.84 -9.63
CA LEU A 80 -3.17 0.55 -9.63
C LEU A 80 -2.56 0.85 -10.99
N ILE A 81 -3.11 1.83 -11.70
CA ILE A 81 -2.74 2.14 -13.08
C ILE A 81 -2.20 3.55 -13.13
N ILE A 82 -0.91 3.69 -13.40
CA ILE A 82 -0.28 4.99 -13.63
C ILE A 82 -0.48 5.33 -15.10
N ALA A 83 -1.43 6.22 -15.37
CA ALA A 83 -1.78 6.61 -16.73
C ALA A 83 -0.64 7.37 -17.40
N ARG A 84 -0.71 7.48 -18.73
CA ARG A 84 0.30 8.19 -19.49
C ARG A 84 0.32 9.66 -19.08
N GLY A 85 1.48 10.14 -18.62
CA GLY A 85 1.67 11.53 -18.20
C GLY A 85 1.51 11.75 -16.70
N ALA A 86 0.95 10.77 -15.99
CA ALA A 86 0.94 10.71 -14.54
C ALA A 86 2.31 10.35 -13.95
N LYS A 87 2.46 10.56 -12.64
CA LYS A 87 3.68 10.21 -11.89
C LYS A 87 3.36 9.46 -10.60
N ILE A 88 4.22 8.52 -10.25
CA ILE A 88 4.24 7.83 -8.95
C ILE A 88 5.60 8.06 -8.27
N PHE A 89 5.57 8.37 -6.98
CA PHE A 89 6.74 8.51 -6.11
C PHE A 89 6.62 7.53 -4.95
N ALA A 90 7.21 6.35 -5.10
CA ALA A 90 7.17 5.27 -4.11
C ALA A 90 8.57 4.93 -3.61
N ASN A 91 9.10 5.77 -2.71
CA ASN A 91 10.47 5.67 -2.21
C ASN A 91 10.52 4.95 -0.86
N GLY A 92 10.20 3.65 -0.86
CA GLY A 92 10.35 2.80 0.33
C GLY A 92 11.82 2.58 0.72
N THR A 93 12.06 2.17 1.96
CA THR A 93 13.40 1.81 2.45
C THR A 93 13.45 0.34 2.88
N ALA A 94 14.65 -0.20 3.11
CA ALA A 94 14.79 -1.56 3.62
C ALA A 94 14.14 -1.76 5.00
N THR A 95 14.11 -0.71 5.83
CA THR A 95 13.48 -0.75 7.16
C THR A 95 11.99 -0.45 7.11
N ASN A 96 11.55 0.33 6.13
CA ASN A 96 10.15 0.72 5.93
C ASN A 96 9.78 0.52 4.44
N PRO A 97 9.61 -0.74 4.00
CA PRO A 97 9.27 -1.02 2.62
C PRO A 97 7.86 -0.53 2.30
N ILE A 98 7.62 -0.20 1.03
CA ILE A 98 6.27 -0.06 0.50
C ILE A 98 5.85 -1.44 0.01
N ILE A 99 4.69 -1.93 0.47
CA ILE A 99 4.21 -3.28 0.16
C ILE A 99 2.99 -3.17 -0.74
N PHE A 100 3.07 -3.73 -1.94
CA PHE A 100 1.94 -3.95 -2.84
C PHE A 100 1.60 -5.44 -2.83
N THR A 101 0.36 -5.78 -2.47
CA THR A 101 -0.05 -7.18 -2.28
C THR A 101 -1.55 -7.40 -2.51
N ALA A 102 -2.04 -8.61 -2.30
CA ALA A 102 -3.46 -8.94 -2.36
C ALA A 102 -4.20 -8.61 -1.06
N GLU A 103 -5.51 -8.43 -1.11
CA GLU A 103 -6.35 -8.24 0.08
C GLU A 103 -6.17 -9.35 1.12
N ALA A 104 -6.01 -10.59 0.62
CA ALA A 104 -5.86 -11.80 1.42
C ALA A 104 -4.53 -11.93 2.19
N ASP A 105 -3.53 -11.09 1.90
CA ASP A 105 -2.19 -11.12 2.53
C ASP A 105 -2.17 -10.40 3.88
N ASP A 106 -1.91 -11.11 4.98
CA ASP A 106 -1.50 -10.53 6.25
C ASP A 106 0.02 -10.30 6.23
N VAL A 107 0.41 -9.05 6.01
CA VAL A 107 1.82 -8.63 5.95
C VAL A 107 2.62 -8.88 7.24
N ASN A 108 1.98 -9.33 8.32
CA ASN A 108 2.62 -9.71 9.58
C ASN A 108 2.78 -11.23 9.76
N ASP A 109 2.17 -12.05 8.90
CA ASP A 109 2.33 -13.50 8.87
C ASP A 109 2.99 -13.91 7.56
N LEU A 110 4.15 -14.58 7.64
CA LEU A 110 4.88 -15.00 6.43
C LEU A 110 4.34 -16.31 5.84
N ASN A 111 3.35 -16.95 6.47
CA ASN A 111 2.87 -18.28 6.10
C ASN A 111 1.40 -18.31 5.67
N ASP A 112 0.73 -17.17 5.65
CA ASP A 112 -0.70 -17.07 5.34
C ASP A 112 -0.99 -17.20 3.84
N LEU A 113 -0.09 -16.68 2.99
CA LEU A 113 -0.13 -16.81 1.54
C LEU A 113 0.97 -17.75 1.02
N PRO A 114 0.60 -18.81 0.27
CA PRO A 114 1.57 -19.67 -0.40
C PRO A 114 2.46 -18.89 -1.38
N LEU A 115 3.74 -19.23 -1.45
CA LEU A 115 4.72 -18.57 -2.33
C LEU A 115 4.36 -18.65 -3.83
N ASP A 116 3.58 -19.66 -4.23
CA ASP A 116 3.14 -19.87 -5.60
C ASP A 116 1.77 -19.25 -5.93
N ALA A 117 1.13 -18.61 -4.94
CA ALA A 117 -0.11 -17.87 -5.11
C ALA A 117 0.08 -16.74 -6.12
N ARG A 118 -0.79 -16.69 -7.13
CA ARG A 118 -0.70 -15.77 -8.26
C ARG A 118 -2.07 -15.35 -8.74
N GLY A 119 -2.15 -14.21 -9.43
CA GLY A 119 -3.41 -13.72 -10.02
C GLY A 119 -4.46 -13.35 -8.97
N LEU A 120 -4.03 -13.02 -7.75
CA LEU A 120 -4.92 -12.59 -6.68
C LEU A 120 -5.43 -11.15 -6.85
N TRP A 121 -4.77 -10.36 -7.70
CA TRP A 121 -5.15 -9.00 -8.10
C TRP A 121 -4.42 -8.60 -9.39
N GLY A 122 -4.77 -7.45 -9.98
CA GLY A 122 -4.27 -6.98 -11.28
C GLY A 122 -2.88 -6.32 -11.27
N GLY A 123 -2.33 -6.02 -10.09
CA GLY A 123 -0.97 -5.50 -9.95
C GLY A 123 -0.84 -3.98 -10.11
N VAL A 124 0.41 -3.54 -10.26
CA VAL A 124 0.77 -2.15 -10.59
C VAL A 124 1.12 -2.07 -12.07
N ILE A 125 0.43 -1.22 -12.80
CA ILE A 125 0.60 -1.03 -14.25
C ILE A 125 1.09 0.39 -14.51
N ILE A 126 2.22 0.54 -15.20
CA ILE A 126 2.79 1.85 -15.53
C ILE A 126 2.78 2.06 -17.04
N LEU A 127 1.96 3.01 -17.49
CA LEU A 127 1.79 3.30 -18.91
C LEU A 127 2.79 4.39 -19.35
N GLY A 128 3.91 3.94 -19.94
CA GLY A 128 4.92 4.82 -20.49
C GLY A 128 4.48 5.59 -21.76
N LYS A 129 5.37 6.48 -22.23
CA LYS A 129 5.20 7.25 -23.48
C LYS A 129 5.88 6.59 -24.69
N ALA A 130 6.17 5.29 -24.63
CA ALA A 130 6.76 4.58 -25.75
C ALA A 130 5.80 4.60 -26.96
N VAL A 131 6.35 4.85 -28.15
CA VAL A 131 5.61 4.72 -29.41
C VAL A 131 5.35 3.23 -29.69
N ILE A 132 4.17 2.91 -30.18
CA ILE A 132 3.83 1.57 -30.65
C ILE A 132 4.06 1.50 -32.15
N ASN A 133 4.50 0.35 -32.67
CA ASN A 133 4.63 0.12 -34.10
C ASN A 133 3.23 -0.12 -34.70
N VAL A 134 2.57 0.97 -35.10
CA VAL A 134 1.39 0.92 -35.96
C VAL A 134 1.71 1.72 -37.21
N ALA A 135 1.51 1.11 -38.37
CA ALA A 135 1.40 1.86 -39.61
C ALA A 135 0.16 2.77 -39.46
N GLY A 136 0.36 4.08 -39.61
CA GLY A 136 -0.73 5.06 -39.61
C GLY A 136 -1.73 4.82 -40.72
#